data_AF-W9G142-F1
#
_entry.id   AF-W9G142-F1
#
_cell.length_a   1.000
_cell.length_b   1.000
_cell.length_c   1.000
_cell.angle_alpha   90.00
_cell.angle_beta   90.00
_cell.angle_gamma   90.00
#
_symmetry.space_group_name_H-M   'P 1'
#
loop_
_entity.id
_entity.type
_entity.pdbx_description
1 polymer ?
#
loop_
_entity_poly.entity_id
_entity_poly.type
_entity_poly.pdbx_seq_one_letter_code
_entity_poly.pdbx_strand_id
1 'polypeptide(L)'
;MAAVYVHAGAEVYHLDFEGHTDTDFAYEDRDRIEAFQGRIDLAAAATRGPTRVTLRLGGGVVVHSQLVVDPDGPNRLEGRTTSWPLRRLKALLQGHRLVERVIDLPAVQR
;
A
#
# COMPACT_ATOMS: atom_id res chain seq x y z
N MET A 1 -10.08 -5.64 -2.78
CA MET A 1 -9.63 -6.11 -4.12
C MET A 1 -8.25 -5.51 -4.37
N ALA A 2 -7.24 -6.30 -4.74
CA ALA A 2 -5.90 -5.79 -5.06
C ALA A 2 -5.76 -5.53 -6.57
N ALA A 3 -5.11 -4.44 -6.95
CA ALA A 3 -4.79 -4.13 -8.33
C ALA A 3 -3.30 -3.83 -8.48
N VAL A 4 -2.67 -4.39 -9.52
CA VAL A 4 -1.28 -4.10 -9.90
C VAL A 4 -1.29 -3.54 -11.32
N TYR A 5 -0.63 -2.40 -11.53
CA TYR A 5 -0.54 -1.76 -12.84
C TYR A 5 0.86 -1.21 -13.12
N VAL A 6 1.16 -1.07 -14.41
CA VAL A 6 2.48 -0.66 -14.92
C VAL A 6 2.32 0.56 -15.83
N HIS A 7 3.10 1.61 -15.58
CA HIS A 7 3.20 2.73 -16.51
C HIS A 7 4.32 2.48 -17.51
N ALA A 8 3.94 2.14 -18.75
CA ALA A 8 4.88 1.92 -19.84
C ALA A 8 5.75 3.17 -20.06
N GLY A 9 7.08 3.00 -19.97
CA GLY A 9 8.07 4.07 -20.13
C GLY A 9 8.61 4.67 -18.82
N ALA A 10 8.00 4.39 -17.67
CA ALA A 10 8.46 4.90 -16.37
C ALA A 10 9.01 3.81 -15.43
N GLU A 11 8.87 2.53 -15.80
CA GLU A 11 9.34 1.37 -15.01
C GLU A 11 8.81 1.34 -13.57
N VAL A 12 7.61 1.90 -13.39
CA VAL A 12 6.96 2.02 -12.09
C VAL A 12 5.87 0.96 -11.96
N TYR A 13 5.95 0.18 -10.88
CA TYR A 13 5.03 -0.90 -10.54
C TYR A 13 4.22 -0.51 -9.32
N HIS A 14 2.92 -0.35 -9.49
CA HIS A 14 2.04 0.05 -8.41
C HIS A 14 1.24 -1.13 -7.88
N LEU A 15 1.01 -1.13 -6.57
CA LEU A 15 0.01 -1.96 -5.91
C LEU A 15 -0.97 -1.04 -5.19
N ASP A 16 -2.25 -1.20 -5.50
CA ASP A 16 -3.35 -0.58 -4.74
C ASP A 16 -4.13 -1.64 -3.96
N PHE A 17 -4.34 -1.38 -2.67
CA PHE A 17 -5.09 -2.26 -1.78
C PHE A 17 -5.74 -1.49 -0.62
N GLU A 18 -7.07 -1.48 -0.56
CA GLU A 18 -7.85 -0.85 0.53
C GLU A 18 -7.40 0.58 0.91
N GLY A 19 -7.05 1.41 -0.09
CA GLY A 19 -6.59 2.79 0.09
C GLY A 19 -5.11 2.96 0.41
N HIS A 20 -4.36 1.85 0.52
CA HIS A 20 -2.91 1.84 0.49
C HIS A 20 -2.41 1.78 -0.96
N THR A 21 -1.35 2.55 -1.24
CA THR A 21 -0.60 2.49 -2.50
C THR A 21 0.87 2.21 -2.19
N ASP A 22 1.39 1.13 -2.77
CA ASP A 22 2.82 0.79 -2.81
C ASP A 22 3.34 1.07 -4.23
N THR A 23 4.62 1.41 -4.36
CA THR A 23 5.27 1.70 -5.62
C THR A 23 6.70 1.17 -5.61
N ASP A 24 7.04 0.34 -6.60
CA ASP A 24 8.40 -0.08 -6.90
C ASP A 24 8.90 0.45 -8.24
N PHE A 25 10.21 0.38 -8.43
CA PHE A 25 10.92 0.82 -9.62
C PHE A 25 11.90 -0.26 -10.07
N ALA A 26 12.06 -0.44 -11.38
CA ALA A 26 13.14 -1.27 -11.93
C ALA A 26 13.89 -0.49 -13.01
N TYR A 27 15.11 -0.05 -12.71
CA TYR A 27 15.92 0.78 -13.61
C TYR A 27 16.62 -0.02 -14.71
N GLU A 28 16.72 -1.34 -14.55
CA GLU A 28 17.32 -2.24 -15.53
C GLU A 28 16.28 -3.26 -16.02
N ASP A 29 16.36 -3.63 -17.30
CA ASP A 29 15.42 -4.58 -17.92
C ASP A 29 15.34 -5.92 -17.19
N ARG A 30 16.46 -6.37 -16.58
CA ARG A 30 16.52 -7.62 -15.80
C ARG A 30 15.73 -7.56 -14.49
N ASP A 31 15.62 -6.38 -13.88
CA ASP A 31 14.98 -6.20 -12.58
C ASP A 31 13.46 -6.01 -12.72
N ARG A 32 12.99 -5.73 -13.94
CA ARG A 32 11.56 -5.48 -14.24
C ARG A 32 10.67 -6.65 -13.87
N ILE A 33 11.09 -7.87 -14.20
CA ILE A 33 10.32 -9.09 -13.91
C ILE A 33 10.23 -9.30 -12.40
N GLU A 34 11.34 -9.10 -11.68
CA GLU A 34 11.41 -9.28 -10.24
C GLU A 34 10.55 -8.23 -9.51
N ALA A 35 10.66 -6.95 -9.87
CA ALA A 35 9.86 -5.88 -9.29
C ALA A 35 8.35 -6.11 -9.52
N PHE A 36 7.97 -6.53 -10.73
CA PHE A 36 6.57 -6.83 -11.02
C PHE A 36 6.06 -8.06 -10.27
N GLN A 37 6.83 -9.15 -10.27
CA GLN A 37 6.48 -10.38 -9.56
C GLN A 37 6.36 -10.12 -8.06
N GLY A 38 7.26 -9.34 -7.46
CA GLY A 38 7.19 -8.95 -6.06
C GLY A 38 5.89 -8.19 -5.71
N ARG A 39 5.36 -7.38 -6.62
CA ARG A 39 4.06 -6.70 -6.43
C ARG A 39 2.87 -7.63 -6.59
N ILE A 40 2.94 -8.60 -7.51
CA ILE A 40 1.93 -9.66 -7.61
C ILE A 40 1.92 -10.50 -6.34
N ASP A 41 3.08 -10.89 -5.82
CA ASP A 41 3.22 -11.73 -4.63
C ASP A 41 2.69 -11.00 -3.39
N LEU A 42 3.04 -9.73 -3.21
CA LEU A 42 2.50 -8.89 -2.13
C LEU A 42 0.98 -8.71 -2.26
N ALA A 43 0.45 -8.46 -3.46
CA ALA A 43 -0.99 -8.36 -3.71
C ALA A 43 -1.73 -9.66 -3.36
N ALA A 44 -1.15 -10.80 -3.76
CA ALA A 44 -1.71 -12.11 -3.49
C ALA A 44 -1.66 -12.43 -1.98
N ALA A 45 -0.56 -12.10 -1.30
CA ALA A 45 -0.42 -12.27 0.14
C ALA A 45 -1.44 -11.41 0.89
N ALA A 46 -1.57 -10.12 0.54
CA ALA A 46 -2.53 -9.20 1.16
C ALA A 46 -4.00 -9.62 0.94
N THR A 47 -4.31 -10.26 -0.19
CA THR A 47 -5.67 -10.73 -0.48
C THR A 47 -6.00 -12.06 0.21
N ARG A 48 -5.00 -12.91 0.45
CA ARG A 48 -5.21 -14.28 0.98
C ARG A 48 -4.99 -14.38 2.49
N GLY A 49 -4.02 -13.64 3.02
CA GLY A 49 -3.64 -13.67 4.43
C GLY A 49 -4.39 -12.64 5.28
N PRO A 50 -4.35 -12.79 6.61
CA PRO A 50 -4.86 -11.76 7.50
C PRO A 50 -4.04 -10.49 7.29
N THR A 51 -4.68 -9.36 7.04
CA THR A 51 -4.00 -8.15 6.57
C THR A 51 -4.54 -6.92 7.31
N ARG A 52 -3.63 -6.07 7.78
CA ARG A 52 -3.93 -4.78 8.40
C ARG A 52 -3.47 -3.65 7.50
N VAL A 53 -4.40 -2.74 7.19
CA VAL A 53 -4.11 -1.47 6.53
C VAL A 53 -4.37 -0.33 7.51
N THR A 54 -3.35 0.50 7.74
CA THR A 54 -3.45 1.71 8.57
C THR A 54 -3.38 2.93 7.67
N LEU A 55 -4.47 3.69 7.61
CA LEU A 55 -4.57 4.94 6.87
C LEU A 55 -4.61 6.12 7.83
N ARG A 56 -3.90 7.19 7.48
CA ARG A 56 -4.12 8.51 8.09
C ARG A 56 -4.82 9.41 7.10
N LEU A 57 -5.95 9.96 7.49
CA LEU A 57 -6.82 10.79 6.69
C LEU A 57 -6.75 12.24 7.17
N GLY A 58 -6.68 13.20 6.24
CA GLY A 58 -6.86 14.63 6.50
C GLY A 58 -7.93 15.17 5.56
N GLY A 59 -9.06 15.65 6.11
CA GLY A 59 -10.19 16.11 5.29
C GLY A 59 -10.79 15.02 4.40
N GLY A 60 -10.75 13.76 4.85
CA GLY A 60 -11.21 12.59 4.08
C GLY A 60 -10.21 12.05 3.05
N VAL A 61 -9.07 12.73 2.83
CA VAL A 61 -8.03 12.30 1.88
C VAL A 61 -6.92 11.55 2.60
N VAL A 62 -6.42 10.47 2.01
CA VAL A 62 -5.27 9.73 2.55
C VAL A 62 -3.99 10.59 2.47
N VAL A 63 -3.36 10.79 3.62
CA VAL A 63 -2.12 11.54 3.81
C VAL A 63 -0.95 10.69 4.32
N HIS A 64 -1.23 9.47 4.78
CA HIS A 64 -0.26 8.40 5.04
C HIS A 64 -0.96 7.03 4.94
N SER A 65 -0.26 6.00 4.52
CA SER A 65 -0.77 4.63 4.48
C SER A 65 0.34 3.60 4.79
N GLN A 66 -0.04 2.51 5.46
CA GLN A 66 0.82 1.37 5.76
C GLN A 66 0.03 0.08 5.55
N LEU A 67 0.68 -0.93 4.97
CA LEU A 67 0.14 -2.27 4.75
C LEU A 67 1.00 -3.29 5.50
N VAL A 68 0.35 -4.17 6.25
CA VAL A 68 0.99 -5.28 6.96
C VAL A 68 0.18 -6.56 6.72
N VAL A 69 0.80 -7.57 6.12
CA VAL A 69 0.24 -8.93 5.98
C VAL A 69 0.78 -9.79 7.13
N ASP A 70 -0.08 -10.64 7.67
CA ASP A 70 0.17 -11.45 8.87
C ASP A 70 0.59 -10.59 10.07
N PRO A 71 -0.22 -9.60 10.49
CA PRO A 71 0.19 -8.58 11.46
C PRO A 71 0.55 -9.15 12.84
N ASP A 72 -0.04 -10.28 13.21
CA ASP A 72 0.13 -10.95 14.50
C ASP A 72 0.93 -12.26 14.40
N GLY A 73 1.38 -12.64 13.19
CA GLY A 73 2.09 -13.89 12.95
C GLY A 73 3.60 -13.73 12.78
N PRO A 74 4.33 -14.85 12.77
CA PRO A 74 5.79 -14.85 12.71
C PRO A 74 6.34 -14.48 11.33
N ASN A 75 5.52 -14.53 10.27
CA ASN A 75 5.92 -14.28 8.88
C ASN A 75 5.33 -12.96 8.36
N ARG A 76 5.38 -11.92 9.21
CA ARG A 76 4.90 -10.59 8.87
C ARG A 76 5.57 -10.06 7.60
N LEU A 77 4.75 -9.69 6.61
CA LEU A 77 5.21 -9.00 5.40
C LEU A 77 4.71 -7.56 5.42
N GLU A 78 5.63 -6.60 5.28
CA GLU A 78 5.27 -5.18 5.24
C GLU A 78 5.32 -4.66 3.81
N GLY A 79 4.24 -4.02 3.36
CA GLY A 79 4.28 -3.16 2.19
C GLY A 79 5.03 -1.87 2.50
N ARG A 80 5.51 -1.17 1.48
CA ARG A 80 6.19 0.12 1.64
C ARG A 80 5.25 1.12 2.29
N THR A 81 5.61 1.64 3.46
CA THR A 81 4.87 2.76 4.07
C THR A 81 4.97 4.00 3.19
N THR A 82 3.83 4.58 2.82
CA THR A 82 3.75 5.72 1.90
C THR A 82 3.19 6.95 2.62
N SER A 83 3.91 8.06 2.52
CA SER A 83 3.52 9.36 3.11
C SER A 83 3.29 10.40 2.02
N TRP A 84 2.23 11.21 2.16
CA TRP A 84 1.94 12.32 1.25
C TRP A 84 2.04 13.65 2.01
N PRO A 85 3.27 14.18 2.22
CA PRO A 85 3.50 15.34 3.07
C PRO A 85 2.79 16.60 2.58
N LEU A 86 2.67 16.81 1.26
CA LEU A 86 1.93 17.95 0.71
C LEU A 86 0.43 17.85 0.97
N ARG A 87 -0.17 16.67 0.84
CA ARG A 87 -1.59 16.45 1.18
C ARG A 87 -1.80 16.64 2.68
N ARG A 88 -0.88 16.12 3.51
CA ARG A 88 -0.88 16.32 4.96
C ARG A 88 -0.81 17.80 5.32
N LEU A 89 0.14 18.52 4.76
CA LEU A 89 0.33 19.95 5.01
C LEU A 89 -0.92 20.74 4.61
N LYS A 90 -1.46 20.49 3.41
CA LYS A 90 -2.70 21.12 2.94
C LYS A 90 -3.87 20.86 3.91
N ALA A 91 -4.04 19.62 4.36
CA ALA A 91 -5.09 19.29 5.31
C ALA A 91 -4.93 20.06 6.64
N LEU A 92 -3.71 20.15 7.16
CA LEU A 92 -3.41 20.91 8.38
C LEU A 92 -3.68 22.40 8.20
N LEU A 93 -3.27 22.99 7.07
CA LEU A 93 -3.53 24.40 6.74
C LEU A 93 -5.03 24.70 6.58
N GLN A 94 -5.82 23.71 6.16
CA GLN A 94 -7.28 23.81 6.06
C GLN A 94 -7.99 23.53 7.40
N GLY A 95 -7.24 23.34 8.50
CA GLY A 95 -7.80 23.07 9.83
C GLY A 95 -8.38 21.67 9.98
N HIS A 96 -8.09 20.74 9.05
CA HIS A 96 -8.55 19.37 9.17
C HIS A 96 -7.75 18.61 10.23
N ARG A 97 -8.48 17.94 11.13
CA ARG A 97 -7.89 16.96 12.05
C ARG A 97 -7.41 15.74 11.26
N LEU A 98 -6.23 15.23 11.61
CA LEU A 98 -5.76 13.95 11.11
C LEU A 98 -6.43 12.82 11.90
N VAL A 99 -7.09 11.92 11.18
CA VAL A 99 -7.80 10.76 11.75
C VAL A 99 -7.14 9.50 11.26
N GLU A 100 -6.90 8.56 12.16
CA GLU A 100 -6.40 7.23 11.80
C GLU A 100 -7.57 6.29 11.57
N ARG A 101 -7.48 5.49 10.51
CA ARG A 101 -8.43 4.43 10.16
C ARG A 101 -7.65 3.14 9.98
N VAL A 102 -8.00 2.14 10.77
CA VAL A 102 -7.46 0.78 10.66
C VAL A 102 -8.50 -0.09 9.95
N ILE A 103 -8.05 -0.86 8.97
CA ILE A 103 -8.85 -1.83 8.22
C ILE A 103 -8.17 -3.18 8.42
N ASP A 104 -8.82 -4.04 9.19
CA ASP A 104 -8.40 -5.43 9.39
C ASP A 104 -9.21 -6.34 8.47
N LEU A 105 -8.51 -7.13 7.66
CA LEU A 105 -9.09 -8.08 6.72
C LEU A 105 -8.69 -9.48 7.16
N PRO A 106 -9.66 -10.38 7.41
CA PRO A 106 -9.35 -11.76 7.76
C PRO A 106 -8.78 -12.49 6.55
N ALA A 107 -8.07 -13.60 6.81
CA ALA A 107 -7.67 -14.52 5.75
C ALA A 107 -8.91 -15.08 5.03
N VAL A 108 -8.83 -15.20 3.70
CA VAL A 108 -9.87 -15.87 2.92
C VAL A 108 -9.71 -17.38 3.14
N GLN A 109 -10.57 -17.97 3.98
CA GLN A 109 -10.65 -19.41 4.12
C GLN A 109 -11.10 -20.03 2.79
N ARG A 110 -10.35 -21.03 2.31
CA ARG A 110 -10.76 -21.88 1.18
C ARG A 110 -11.68 -22.98 1.66
#